data_AF-A0A9Q8XJD7-F1
#
_entry.id   AF-A0A9Q8XJD7-F1
#
_cell.length_a   1.000
_cell.length_b   1.000
_cell.length_c   1.000
_cell.angle_alpha   90.00
_cell.angle_beta   90.00
_cell.angle_gamma   90.00
#
_symmetry.space_group_name_H-M   'P 1'
#
loop_
_entity.id
_entity.type
_entity.pdbx_description
1 polymer ?
#
loop_
_entity_poly.entity_id
_entity_poly.type
_entity_poly.pdbx_seq_one_letter_code
_entity_poly.pdbx_strand_id
1 'polypeptide(L)'
;MLEDWLKFIALFVPVIGIVPLLRQIQDYSFTKNKEYYQIYEKVRALVQDSLTDNYAELLVLMNCITSRELSPKEVEWFVEYPGAFRYLKDFGISGARYLEADLSNNTFSLTPRVNTLRKRVFERLKFVGFVSFFLLVMIIPLAYLLSVSSHAAIDFFVYIVMFGCLCLVFTALIVMFGALDKAVELDRVHVGKYS
;
A
#
# COMPACT_ATOMS: atom_id res chain seq x y z
N MET A 1 -33.15 -18.15 29.89
CA MET A 1 -33.93 -18.35 28.64
C MET A 1 -34.00 -17.07 27.79
N LEU A 2 -34.60 -15.96 28.27
CA LEU A 2 -34.71 -14.71 27.49
C LEU A 2 -33.35 -14.00 27.31
N GLU A 3 -32.48 -14.03 28.33
CA GLU A 3 -31.09 -13.57 28.22
C GLU A 3 -30.25 -14.40 27.24
N ASP A 4 -30.50 -15.71 27.15
CA ASP A 4 -29.74 -16.59 26.25
C ASP A 4 -30.12 -16.34 24.78
N TRP A 5 -31.41 -16.07 24.52
CA TRP A 5 -31.89 -15.60 23.23
C TRP A 5 -31.32 -14.22 22.85
N LEU A 6 -31.22 -13.29 23.81
CA LEU A 6 -30.60 -11.97 23.57
C LEU A 6 -29.11 -12.08 23.25
N LYS A 7 -28.36 -12.93 23.97
CA LYS A 7 -26.94 -13.21 23.68
C LYS A 7 -26.76 -13.86 22.30
N PHE A 8 -27.66 -14.77 21.92
CA PHE A 8 -27.65 -15.40 20.60
C PHE A 8 -27.91 -14.38 19.48
N ILE A 9 -28.93 -13.52 19.62
CA ILE A 9 -29.22 -12.45 18.65
C ILE A 9 -28.06 -11.45 18.57
N ALA A 10 -27.48 -11.07 19.71
CA ALA A 10 -26.33 -10.16 19.77
C ALA A 10 -25.10 -10.69 19.01
N LEU A 11 -24.95 -12.01 18.87
CA LEU A 11 -23.87 -12.64 18.11
C LEU A 11 -24.01 -12.41 16.59
N PHE A 12 -25.23 -12.24 16.07
CA PHE A 12 -25.50 -12.05 14.64
C PHE A 12 -25.49 -10.57 14.20
N VAL A 13 -25.66 -9.64 15.14
CA VAL A 13 -25.64 -8.19 14.85
C VAL A 13 -24.34 -7.74 14.14
N PRO A 14 -23.12 -8.17 14.57
CA PRO A 14 -21.88 -7.83 13.86
C PRO A 14 -21.83 -8.42 12.45
N VAL A 15 -22.34 -9.64 12.26
CA VAL A 15 -22.32 -10.33 10.96
C VAL A 15 -23.21 -9.62 9.95
N ILE A 16 -24.41 -9.20 10.37
CA ILE A 16 -25.33 -8.42 9.53
C ILE A 16 -24.74 -7.04 9.21
N GLY A 17 -24.05 -6.41 10.18
CA GLY A 17 -23.40 -5.12 10.00
C GLY A 17 -22.20 -5.12 9.03
N ILE A 18 -21.53 -6.26 8.84
CA ILE A 18 -20.40 -6.40 7.91
C ILE A 18 -20.87 -6.37 6.44
N VAL A 19 -22.05 -6.90 6.13
CA VAL A 19 -22.56 -6.97 4.75
C VAL A 19 -22.68 -5.61 4.04
N PRO A 20 -23.32 -4.57 4.62
CA PRO A 20 -23.37 -3.25 3.98
C PRO A 20 -21.98 -2.61 3.86
N LEU A 21 -21.08 -2.90 4.80
CA LEU A 21 -19.71 -2.41 4.79
C LEU A 21 -18.91 -3.02 3.63
N LEU A 22 -19.09 -4.32 3.37
CA LEU A 22 -18.51 -5.00 2.20
C LEU A 22 -19.05 -4.44 0.89
N ARG A 23 -20.35 -4.12 0.80
CA ARG A 23 -20.95 -3.50 -0.40
C ARG A 23 -20.37 -2.10 -0.64
N GLN A 24 -20.26 -1.28 0.40
CA GLN A 24 -19.63 0.04 0.28
C GLN A 24 -18.17 -0.04 -0.21
N ILE A 25 -17.41 -1.04 0.25
CA ILE A 25 -16.04 -1.28 -0.23
C ILE A 25 -16.04 -1.63 -1.73
N GLN A 26 -16.97 -2.47 -2.18
CA GLN A 26 -17.10 -2.84 -3.59
C GLN A 26 -17.48 -1.64 -4.47
N ASP A 27 -18.49 -0.88 -4.07
CA ASP A 27 -18.96 0.32 -4.80
C ASP A 27 -17.85 1.37 -4.89
N TYR A 28 -17.10 1.56 -3.80
CA TYR A 28 -15.93 2.44 -3.77
C TYR A 28 -14.86 1.97 -4.76
N SER A 29 -14.57 0.66 -4.79
CA SER A 29 -13.60 0.10 -5.73
C SER A 29 -14.03 0.28 -7.20
N PHE A 30 -15.31 0.09 -7.50
CA PHE A 30 -15.81 0.24 -8.87
C PHE A 30 -15.77 1.70 -9.33
N THR A 31 -16.21 2.62 -8.47
CA THR A 31 -16.15 4.07 -8.73
C THR A 31 -14.73 4.52 -9.02
N LYS A 32 -13.77 4.07 -8.20
CA LYS A 32 -12.35 4.40 -8.37
C LYS A 32 -11.75 3.86 -9.67
N ASN A 33 -12.13 2.64 -10.08
CA ASN A 33 -11.68 2.08 -11.35
C ASN A 33 -12.22 2.87 -12.55
N LYS A 34 -13.45 3.37 -12.46
CA LYS A 34 -14.03 4.25 -13.48
C LYS A 34 -13.29 5.58 -13.58
N GLU A 35 -12.94 6.19 -12.45
CA GLU A 35 -12.13 7.41 -12.42
C GLU A 35 -10.74 7.19 -13.06
N TYR A 36 -10.08 6.08 -12.75
CA TYR A 36 -8.79 5.73 -13.37
C TYR A 36 -8.89 5.54 -14.87
N TYR A 37 -9.98 4.94 -15.36
CA TYR A 37 -10.23 4.84 -16.80
C TYR A 37 -10.42 6.21 -17.44
N GLN A 38 -11.17 7.12 -16.81
CA GLN A 38 -11.35 8.48 -17.33
C GLN A 38 -10.03 9.27 -17.36
N ILE A 39 -9.17 9.08 -16.36
CA ILE A 39 -7.83 9.67 -16.35
C ILE A 39 -6.99 9.09 -17.49
N TYR A 40 -7.01 7.77 -17.69
CA TYR A 40 -6.32 7.11 -18.79
C TYR A 40 -6.72 7.68 -20.15
N GLU A 41 -8.02 7.84 -20.40
CA GLU A 41 -8.55 8.38 -21.65
C GLU A 41 -8.05 9.81 -21.92
N LYS A 42 -8.06 10.67 -20.89
CA LYS A 42 -7.53 12.04 -20.98
C LYS A 42 -6.03 12.07 -21.21
N VAL A 43 -5.28 11.28 -20.45
CA VAL A 43 -3.82 11.16 -20.58
C VAL A 43 -3.47 10.69 -21.99
N ARG A 44 -4.20 9.70 -22.53
CA ARG A 44 -3.99 9.20 -23.89
C ARG A 44 -4.23 10.27 -24.96
N ALA A 45 -5.31 11.05 -24.84
CA ALA A 45 -5.59 12.15 -25.76
C ALA A 45 -4.48 13.22 -25.75
N LEU A 46 -4.06 13.64 -24.55
CA LEU A 46 -3.01 14.66 -24.38
C LEU A 46 -1.64 14.20 -24.92
N VAL A 47 -1.30 12.91 -24.78
CA VAL A 47 -0.08 12.33 -25.36
C VAL A 47 -0.17 12.23 -26.89
N GLN A 48 -1.36 11.96 -27.46
CA GLN A 48 -1.56 11.93 -28.90
C GLN A 48 -1.45 13.31 -29.55
N ASP A 49 -1.89 14.37 -28.87
CA ASP A 49 -1.82 15.74 -29.37
C ASP A 49 -0.40 16.31 -29.31
N SER A 50 0.22 16.36 -28.13
CA SER A 50 1.61 16.78 -27.93
C SER A 50 2.06 16.49 -26.50
N LEU A 51 2.98 15.53 -26.33
CA LEU A 51 3.49 15.15 -25.01
C LEU A 51 4.27 16.29 -24.33
N THR A 52 5.02 17.08 -25.10
CA THR A 52 5.86 18.17 -24.57
C THR A 52 5.04 19.39 -24.16
N ASP A 53 4.03 19.76 -24.95
CA ASP A 53 3.24 20.97 -24.69
C ASP A 53 2.24 20.74 -23.55
N ASN A 54 1.75 19.49 -23.41
CA ASN A 54 0.79 19.11 -22.39
C ASN A 54 1.43 18.44 -21.16
N TYR A 55 2.77 18.47 -21.04
CA TYR A 55 3.49 17.70 -20.01
C TYR A 55 3.06 18.09 -18.57
N ALA A 56 2.79 19.37 -18.33
CA ALA A 56 2.34 19.84 -17.02
C ALA A 56 0.98 19.24 -16.63
N GLU A 57 0.03 19.19 -17.57
CA GLU A 57 -1.29 18.61 -17.33
C GLU A 57 -1.22 17.08 -17.18
N LEU A 58 -0.37 16.43 -17.98
CA LEU A 58 -0.07 15.01 -17.86
C LEU A 58 0.47 14.65 -16.47
N LEU A 59 1.44 15.42 -15.95
CA LEU A 59 1.97 15.21 -14.60
C LEU A 59 0.90 15.34 -13.52
N VAL A 60 0.02 16.34 -13.62
CA VAL A 60 -1.09 16.52 -12.67
C VAL A 60 -2.03 15.31 -12.70
N LEU A 61 -2.41 14.85 -13.89
CA LEU A 61 -3.29 13.69 -14.06
C LEU A 61 -2.65 12.39 -13.55
N MET A 62 -1.37 12.18 -13.83
CA MET A 62 -0.65 10.99 -13.34
C MET A 62 -0.46 11.02 -11.82
N ASN A 63 -0.26 12.20 -11.23
CA ASN A 63 -0.17 12.37 -9.77
C ASN A 63 -1.49 12.03 -9.04
N CYS A 64 -2.63 12.06 -9.73
CA CYS A 64 -3.90 11.56 -9.17
C CYS A 64 -3.93 10.03 -9.00
N ILE A 65 -3.05 9.29 -9.70
CA ILE A 65 -2.97 7.83 -9.65
C ILE A 65 -1.77 7.34 -8.85
N THR A 66 -0.61 7.98 -9.04
CA THR A 66 0.66 7.60 -8.42
C THR A 66 1.30 8.79 -7.72
N SER A 67 1.88 8.57 -6.54
CA SER A 67 2.67 9.59 -5.84
C SER A 67 4.12 9.68 -6.34
N ARG A 68 4.55 8.74 -7.20
CA ARG A 68 5.88 8.74 -7.81
C ARG A 68 5.90 9.69 -9.01
N GLU A 69 6.90 10.54 -9.05
CA GLU A 69 7.22 11.34 -10.24
C GLU A 69 7.64 10.41 -11.39
N LEU A 70 6.93 10.52 -12.50
CA LEU A 70 7.20 9.78 -13.72
C LEU A 70 8.00 10.65 -14.68
N SER A 71 9.00 10.05 -15.32
CA SER A 71 9.70 10.66 -16.43
C SER A 71 8.80 10.72 -17.69
N PRO A 72 9.07 11.63 -18.65
CA PRO A 72 8.31 11.71 -19.89
C PRO A 72 8.21 10.38 -20.65
N LYS A 73 9.31 9.62 -20.65
CA LYS A 73 9.39 8.30 -21.30
C LYS A 73 8.57 7.23 -20.58
N GLU A 74 8.52 7.26 -19.24
CA GLU A 74 7.65 6.36 -18.49
C GLU A 74 6.18 6.70 -18.76
N VAL A 75 5.81 7.98 -18.82
CA VAL A 75 4.45 8.40 -19.17
C VAL A 75 4.06 7.86 -20.55
N GLU A 76 4.91 8.07 -21.55
CA GLU A 76 4.69 7.55 -22.91
C GLU A 76 4.50 6.04 -22.93
N TRP A 77 5.36 5.30 -22.22
CA TRP A 77 5.27 3.85 -22.09
C TRP A 77 3.97 3.40 -21.42
N PHE A 78 3.54 4.06 -20.34
CA PHE A 78 2.27 3.73 -19.69
C PHE A 78 1.05 3.98 -20.58
N VAL A 79 1.12 4.94 -21.51
CA VAL A 79 0.04 5.19 -22.48
C VAL A 79 0.07 4.16 -23.62
N GLU A 80 1.25 3.87 -24.15
CA GLU A 80 1.44 2.91 -25.25
C GLU A 80 1.08 1.47 -24.84
N TYR A 81 1.29 1.13 -23.57
CA TYR A 81 1.00 -0.19 -23.01
C TYR A 81 -0.11 -0.11 -21.94
N PRO A 82 -1.39 -0.22 -22.31
CA PRO A 82 -2.52 -0.17 -21.37
C PRO A 82 -2.43 -1.23 -20.27
N GLY A 83 -1.80 -2.37 -20.58
CA GLY A 83 -1.51 -3.43 -19.60
C GLY A 83 -0.59 -2.97 -18.48
N ALA A 84 0.35 -2.06 -18.74
CA ALA A 84 1.21 -1.44 -17.72
C ALA A 84 0.44 -0.40 -16.91
N PHE A 85 -0.45 0.37 -17.55
CA PHE A 85 -1.24 1.41 -16.88
C PHE A 85 -2.08 0.85 -15.72
N ARG A 86 -2.60 -0.37 -15.88
CA ARG A 86 -3.31 -1.08 -14.80
C ARG A 86 -2.48 -1.18 -13.51
N TYR A 87 -1.17 -1.32 -13.65
CA TYR A 87 -0.24 -1.47 -12.53
C TYR A 87 0.38 -0.15 -12.08
N LEU A 88 0.01 0.98 -12.68
CA LEU A 88 0.59 2.30 -12.40
C LEU A 88 0.53 2.68 -10.92
N LYS A 89 -0.60 2.40 -10.26
CA LYS A 89 -0.77 2.66 -8.83
C LYS A 89 0.16 1.80 -7.97
N ASP A 90 0.25 0.51 -8.25
CA ASP A 90 1.12 -0.40 -7.50
C ASP A 90 2.60 -0.12 -7.78
N PHE A 91 2.92 0.30 -9.01
CA PHE A 91 4.21 0.85 -9.39
C PHE A 91 4.52 2.17 -8.66
N GLY A 92 3.53 3.03 -8.41
CA GLY A 92 3.72 4.23 -7.59
C GLY A 92 4.10 3.90 -6.14
N ILE A 93 3.40 2.93 -5.54
CA ILE A 93 3.60 2.52 -4.14
C ILE A 93 4.93 1.76 -3.97
N SER A 94 5.27 0.90 -4.92
CA SER A 94 6.41 -0.04 -4.81
C SER A 94 7.65 0.45 -5.56
N GLY A 95 7.45 1.27 -6.58
CA GLY A 95 8.44 1.62 -7.61
C GLY A 95 9.55 2.53 -7.13
N ALA A 96 9.27 3.53 -6.31
CA ALA A 96 10.33 4.49 -5.95
C ALA A 96 11.53 3.84 -5.23
N ARG A 97 11.33 2.70 -4.55
CA ARG A 97 12.40 2.04 -3.76
C ARG A 97 12.83 0.67 -4.29
N TYR A 98 11.91 -0.07 -4.90
CA TYR A 98 12.13 -1.49 -5.21
C TYR A 98 12.00 -1.81 -6.70
N LEU A 99 11.48 -0.89 -7.52
CA LEU A 99 11.05 -1.20 -8.88
C LEU A 99 11.35 -0.10 -9.90
N GLU A 100 12.01 -0.47 -10.99
CA GLU A 100 12.25 0.38 -12.13
C GLU A 100 11.43 -0.11 -13.33
N ALA A 101 11.05 0.81 -14.22
CA ALA A 101 10.43 0.45 -15.49
C ALA A 101 11.55 0.17 -16.50
N ASP A 102 11.67 -1.07 -16.96
CA ASP A 102 12.56 -1.41 -18.06
C ASP A 102 11.82 -1.21 -19.39
N LEU A 103 11.96 0.01 -19.91
CA LEU A 103 11.37 0.45 -21.17
C LEU A 103 11.85 -0.38 -22.37
N SER A 104 13.03 -1.01 -22.28
CA SER A 104 13.60 -1.78 -23.39
C SER A 104 12.98 -3.17 -23.51
N ASN A 105 12.67 -3.79 -22.37
CA ASN A 105 12.09 -5.13 -22.30
C ASN A 105 10.57 -5.12 -22.06
N ASN A 106 9.94 -3.94 -21.95
CA ASN A 106 8.52 -3.79 -21.60
C ASN A 106 8.14 -4.53 -20.31
N THR A 107 9.02 -4.49 -19.32
CA THR A 107 8.84 -5.15 -18.03
C THR A 107 9.10 -4.21 -16.88
N PHE A 108 8.53 -4.58 -15.74
CA PHE A 108 8.88 -4.03 -14.45
C PHE A 108 10.09 -4.80 -13.94
N SER A 109 11.17 -4.11 -13.55
CA SER A 109 12.39 -4.76 -13.08
C SER A 109 12.73 -4.36 -11.65
N LEU A 110 13.13 -5.34 -10.84
CA LEU A 110 13.58 -5.05 -9.48
C LEU A 110 14.89 -4.27 -9.47
N THR A 111 14.97 -3.28 -8.58
CA THR A 111 16.20 -2.51 -8.40
C THR A 111 17.35 -3.41 -7.93
N PRO A 112 18.62 -3.04 -8.18
CA PRO A 112 19.79 -3.79 -7.70
C PRO A 112 19.81 -4.02 -6.19
N ARG A 113 19.04 -3.22 -5.44
CA ARG A 113 18.87 -3.30 -3.99
C ARG A 113 18.09 -4.54 -3.55
N VAL A 114 17.14 -5.03 -4.34
CA VAL A 114 16.24 -6.15 -3.98
C VAL A 114 16.17 -7.26 -5.03
N ASN A 115 17.04 -7.22 -6.03
CA ASN A 115 17.04 -8.19 -7.13
C ASN A 115 17.14 -9.66 -6.66
N THR A 116 17.88 -9.95 -5.59
CA THR A 116 18.10 -11.32 -5.07
C THR A 116 17.36 -11.56 -3.75
N LEU A 117 16.97 -12.82 -3.50
CA LEU A 117 16.29 -13.23 -2.26
C LEU A 117 17.08 -12.83 -1.00
N ARG A 118 18.42 -13.00 -1.02
CA ARG A 118 19.28 -12.62 0.12
C ARG A 118 19.17 -11.13 0.44
N LYS A 119 19.17 -10.27 -0.59
CA LYS A 119 19.01 -8.82 -0.41
C LYS A 119 17.60 -8.44 0.05
N ARG A 120 16.56 -9.15 -0.42
CA ARG A 120 15.17 -8.97 0.04
C ARG A 120 15.03 -9.26 1.53
N VAL A 121 15.58 -10.38 1.99
CA VAL A 121 15.61 -10.74 3.42
C VAL A 121 16.38 -9.69 4.22
N PHE A 122 17.51 -9.20 3.70
CA PHE A 122 18.28 -8.16 4.37
C PHE A 122 17.51 -6.84 4.51
N GLU A 123 16.79 -6.39 3.47
CA GLU A 123 15.91 -5.21 3.59
C GLU A 123 14.80 -5.43 4.62
N ARG A 124 14.14 -6.59 4.63
CA ARG A 124 13.13 -6.91 5.67
C ARG A 124 13.74 -6.85 7.07
N LEU A 125 14.94 -7.40 7.24
CA LEU A 125 15.63 -7.40 8.53
C LEU A 125 16.00 -5.99 8.99
N LYS A 126 16.41 -5.09 8.09
CA LYS A 126 16.65 -3.68 8.44
C LYS A 126 15.39 -3.03 9.02
N PHE A 127 14.24 -3.27 8.40
CA PHE A 127 12.98 -2.72 8.89
C PHE A 127 12.54 -3.33 10.21
N VAL A 128 12.61 -4.66 10.34
CA VAL A 128 12.31 -5.33 11.60
C VAL A 128 13.24 -4.79 12.70
N GLY A 129 14.54 -4.70 12.45
CA GLY A 129 15.50 -4.16 13.40
C GLY A 129 15.19 -2.71 13.80
N PHE A 130 14.85 -1.85 12.84
CA PHE A 130 14.44 -0.47 13.12
C PHE A 130 13.17 -0.40 13.97
N VAL A 131 12.12 -1.12 13.58
CA VAL A 131 10.84 -1.12 14.30
C VAL A 131 10.99 -1.72 15.70
N SER A 132 11.75 -2.82 15.83
CA SER A 132 12.07 -3.42 17.13
C SER A 132 12.86 -2.49 18.04
N PHE A 133 13.78 -1.69 17.49
CA PHE A 133 14.52 -0.68 18.26
C PHE A 133 13.58 0.39 18.84
N PHE A 134 12.70 0.96 18.02
CA PHE A 134 11.72 1.95 18.50
C PHE A 134 10.75 1.35 19.53
N LEU A 135 10.32 0.10 19.32
CA LEU A 135 9.45 -0.60 20.25
C LEU A 135 10.15 -0.82 21.61
N LEU A 136 11.43 -1.19 21.62
CA LEU A 136 12.21 -1.31 22.86
C LEU A 136 12.31 0.03 23.61
N VAL A 137 12.63 1.12 22.90
CA VAL A 137 12.72 2.46 23.50
C VAL A 137 11.39 2.88 24.15
N MET A 138 10.25 2.49 23.57
CA MET A 138 8.93 2.81 24.12
C MET A 138 8.51 1.88 25.27
N ILE A 139 8.90 0.60 25.23
CA ILE A 139 8.52 -0.38 26.27
C ILE A 139 9.28 -0.15 27.58
N ILE A 140 10.56 0.24 27.54
CA ILE A 140 11.38 0.45 28.75
C ILE A 140 10.73 1.41 29.76
N PRO A 141 10.30 2.63 29.39
CA PRO A 141 9.65 3.54 30.34
C PRO A 141 8.27 3.05 30.79
N LEU A 142 7.52 2.35 29.94
CA LEU A 142 6.23 1.76 30.30
C LEU A 142 6.39 0.62 31.32
N ALA A 143 7.42 -0.21 31.15
CA ALA A 143 7.78 -1.27 32.09
C ALA A 143 8.27 -0.69 33.43
N TYR A 144 9.04 0.40 33.40
CA TYR A 144 9.44 1.12 34.61
C TYR A 144 8.21 1.69 35.35
N LEU A 145 7.28 2.32 34.64
CA LEU A 145 6.03 2.82 35.22
C LEU A 145 5.24 1.71 35.92
N LEU A 146 5.06 0.57 35.27
CA LEU A 146 4.43 -0.62 35.87
C LEU A 146 5.14 -1.12 37.14
N SER A 147 6.46 -0.98 37.22
CA SER A 147 7.24 -1.43 38.38
C SER A 147 7.14 -0.49 39.59
N VAL A 148 6.87 0.80 39.36
CA VAL A 148 6.85 1.84 40.41
C VAL A 148 5.44 2.22 40.82
N SER A 149 4.45 2.09 39.93
CA SER A 149 3.07 2.46 40.22
C SER A 149 2.28 1.31 40.85
N SER A 150 1.62 1.56 41.97
CA SER A 150 0.67 0.62 42.60
C SER A 150 -0.79 0.87 42.22
N HIS A 151 -1.04 1.84 41.33
CA HIS A 151 -2.38 2.31 41.01
C HIS A 151 -2.92 1.55 39.79
N ALA A 152 -3.99 0.77 39.98
CA ALA A 152 -4.62 -0.04 38.93
C ALA A 152 -5.03 0.76 37.68
N ALA A 153 -5.33 2.05 37.82
CA ALA A 153 -5.63 2.93 36.68
C ALA A 153 -4.41 3.17 35.77
N ILE A 154 -3.21 3.24 36.36
CA ILE A 154 -1.95 3.41 35.63
C ILE A 154 -1.62 2.12 34.89
N ASP A 155 -1.78 0.95 35.54
CA ASP A 155 -1.56 -0.35 34.91
C ASP A 155 -2.48 -0.54 33.69
N PHE A 156 -3.77 -0.24 33.84
CA PHE A 156 -4.73 -0.35 32.75
C PHE A 156 -4.39 0.59 31.59
N PHE A 157 -3.98 1.83 31.88
CA PHE A 157 -3.53 2.77 30.85
C PHE A 157 -2.28 2.27 30.10
N VAL A 158 -1.29 1.74 30.82
CA VAL A 158 -0.08 1.16 30.20
C VAL A 158 -0.41 0.01 29.28
N TYR A 159 -1.33 -0.89 29.66
CA TYR A 159 -1.76 -1.98 28.79
C TYR A 159 -2.43 -1.50 27.50
N ILE A 160 -3.28 -0.47 27.57
CA ILE A 160 -3.91 0.13 26.38
C ILE A 160 -2.84 0.71 25.45
N VAL A 161 -1.88 1.47 26.00
CA VAL A 161 -0.80 2.06 25.21
C VAL A 161 0.06 0.98 24.55
N MET A 162 0.43 -0.07 25.28
CA MET A 162 1.19 -1.20 24.72
C MET A 162 0.44 -1.91 23.60
N PHE A 163 -0.87 -2.14 23.78
CA PHE A 163 -1.70 -2.74 22.73
C PHE A 163 -1.76 -1.86 21.48
N GLY A 164 -1.95 -0.54 21.64
CA GLY A 164 -1.91 0.42 20.55
C GLY A 164 -0.58 0.41 19.80
N CYS A 165 0.54 0.42 20.53
CA CYS A 165 1.88 0.33 19.94
C CYS A 165 2.09 -0.97 19.16
N LEU A 166 1.64 -2.12 19.68
CA LEU A 166 1.70 -3.40 18.96
C LEU A 166 0.91 -3.34 17.65
N CYS A 167 -0.33 -2.85 17.68
CA CYS A 167 -1.16 -2.70 16.49
C CYS A 167 -0.50 -1.81 15.43
N LEU A 168 0.12 -0.71 15.83
CA LEU A 168 0.87 0.18 14.91
C LEU A 168 2.08 -0.53 14.30
N VAL A 169 2.84 -1.29 15.10
CA VAL A 169 3.99 -2.07 14.61
C VAL A 169 3.56 -3.12 13.60
N PHE A 170 2.52 -3.89 13.91
CA PHE A 170 1.99 -4.89 12.97
C PHE A 170 1.51 -4.24 11.67
N THR A 171 0.81 -3.12 11.75
CA THR A 171 0.33 -2.39 10.58
C THR A 171 1.50 -1.91 9.72
N ALA A 172 2.53 -1.31 10.34
CA ALA A 172 3.72 -0.86 9.63
C ALA A 172 4.45 -2.01 8.94
N LEU A 173 4.62 -3.15 9.61
CA LEU A 173 5.24 -4.33 9.03
C LEU A 173 4.43 -4.89 7.84
N ILE A 174 3.11 -4.97 7.97
CA ILE A 174 2.22 -5.43 6.89
C ILE A 174 2.34 -4.53 5.66
N VAL A 175 2.27 -3.21 5.84
CA VAL A 175 2.38 -2.25 4.73
C VAL A 175 3.73 -2.36 4.04
N MET A 176 4.82 -2.45 4.82
CA MET A 176 6.18 -2.47 4.27
C MET A 176 6.52 -3.79 3.58
N PHE A 177 6.10 -4.93 4.13
CA PHE A 177 6.27 -6.22 3.47
C PHE A 177 5.38 -6.33 2.25
N GLY A 178 4.14 -5.85 2.33
CA GLY A 178 3.22 -5.80 1.19
C GLY A 178 3.78 -5.01 0.01
N ALA A 179 4.45 -3.88 0.24
CA ALA A 179 5.09 -3.11 -0.84
C ALA A 179 6.23 -3.90 -1.53
N LEU A 180 7.03 -4.64 -0.76
CA LEU A 180 8.10 -5.47 -1.31
C LEU A 180 7.54 -6.71 -2.04
N ASP A 181 6.52 -7.36 -1.49
CA ASP A 181 5.87 -8.51 -2.11
C ASP A 181 5.19 -8.12 -3.44
N LYS A 182 4.47 -7.00 -3.46
CA LYS A 182 3.92 -6.41 -4.70
C LYS A 182 5.00 -6.12 -5.73
N ALA A 183 6.16 -5.61 -5.29
CA ALA A 183 7.27 -5.37 -6.22
C ALA A 183 7.76 -6.67 -6.88
N VAL A 184 7.83 -7.75 -6.11
CA VAL A 184 8.23 -9.07 -6.62
C VAL A 184 7.17 -9.68 -7.54
N GLU A 185 5.89 -9.41 -7.30
CA GLU A 185 4.80 -9.84 -8.18
C GLU A 185 4.87 -9.11 -9.53
N LEU A 186 5.07 -7.79 -9.50
CA LEU A 186 5.20 -6.93 -10.68
C LEU A 186 6.40 -7.30 -11.55
N ASP A 187 7.53 -7.69 -10.95
CA ASP A 187 8.74 -8.16 -11.66
C ASP A 187 8.49 -9.37 -12.59
N ARG A 188 7.42 -10.12 -12.34
CA ARG A 188 7.04 -11.28 -13.16
C ARG A 188 6.10 -10.91 -14.31
N VAL A 189 5.55 -9.71 -14.29
CA VAL A 189 4.56 -9.25 -15.28
C VAL A 189 5.28 -8.83 -16.55
N HIS A 190 4.95 -9.51 -17.65
CA HIS A 190 5.35 -9.09 -18.99
C HIS A 190 4.21 -8.30 -19.61
N VAL A 191 4.47 -7.05 -19.94
CA VAL A 191 3.45 -6.19 -20.54
C VAL A 191 3.50 -6.38 -22.05
N GLY A 192 2.59 -7.20 -22.56
CA GLY A 192 2.39 -7.36 -23.99
C GLY A 192 1.77 -6.11 -24.61
N LYS A 193 2.11 -5.84 -25.88
CA LYS A 193 1.38 -4.87 -26.69
C LYS A 193 0.04 -5.49 -27.08
N TYR A 194 -1.06 -4.94 -26.59
CA TYR A 194 -2.39 -5.30 -27.10
C TYR A 194 -2.62 -4.46 -28.36
N SER A 195 -2.27 -5.03 -29.52
CA SER A 195 -2.54 -4.45 -30.84
C SER A 195 -4.00 -4.65 -31.22
#